data_AF-A0A957VFD7-F1
#
_entry.id   AF-A0A957VFD7-F1
#
_cell.length_a   1.000
_cell.length_b   1.000
_cell.length_c   1.000
_cell.angle_alpha   90.00
_cell.angle_beta   90.00
_cell.angle_gamma   90.00
#
_symmetry.space_group_name_H-M   'P 1'
#
loop_
_entity.id
_entity.type
_entity.pdbx_description
1 polymer ?
#
loop_
_entity_poly.entity_id
_entity_poly.type
_entity_poly.pdbx_seq_one_letter_code
_entity_poly.pdbx_strand_id
1 'polypeptide(L)' 'MVNHEELRRELQQYSPITLDQMQSVALLKRVEVKYVLPRRVLPSILAALRREYAVLEVAGQRLNRYRTLYFDTDDFAMYR' A
#
# COMPACT_ATOMS: atom_id res chain seq x y z
N MET A 1 12.90 -14.02 4.34
CA MET A 1 11.76 -13.94 3.40
C MET A 1 10.51 -13.42 4.11
N VAL A 2 9.76 -12.48 3.49
CA VAL A 2 8.39 -12.12 3.93
C VAL A 2 7.52 -13.37 3.85
N ASN A 3 6.93 -13.78 4.98
CA ASN A 3 5.90 -14.79 4.95
C ASN A 3 4.64 -14.14 4.34
N HIS A 4 4.42 -14.38 3.06
CA HIS A 4 3.32 -13.76 2.32
C HIS A 4 1.95 -14.29 2.79
N GLU A 5 1.89 -15.45 3.44
CA GLU A 5 0.64 -15.98 4.00
C GLU A 5 0.22 -15.24 5.27
N GLU A 6 1.19 -14.94 6.14
CA GLU A 6 0.94 -14.18 7.37
C GLU A 6 0.42 -12.77 7.04
N LEU A 7 1.06 -12.09 6.08
CA LEU A 7 0.60 -10.79 5.61
C LEU A 7 -0.81 -10.84 5.00
N ARG A 8 -1.12 -11.88 4.21
CA ARG A 8 -2.48 -12.07 3.68
C ARG A 8 -3.50 -12.23 4.79
N ARG A 9 -3.20 -13.04 5.82
CA ARG A 9 -4.09 -13.24 6.97
C ARG A 9 -4.35 -11.95 7.72
N GLU A 10 -3.34 -11.11 7.93
CA GLU A 10 -3.52 -9.80 8.56
C GLU A 10 -4.43 -8.88 7.72
N LEU A 11 -4.15 -8.78 6.42
CA LEU A 11 -4.93 -7.90 5.54
C LEU A 11 -6.38 -8.33 5.36
N GLN A 12 -6.70 -9.62 5.54
CA GLN A 12 -8.08 -10.11 5.50
C GLN A 12 -8.93 -9.62 6.69
N GLN A 13 -8.30 -9.20 7.79
CA GLN A 13 -9.00 -8.70 8.97
C GLN A 13 -9.43 -7.23 8.87
N TYR A 14 -9.03 -6.54 7.81
CA TYR A 14 -9.43 -5.16 7.55
C TYR A 14 -10.78 -5.10 6.84
N SER A 15 -11.51 -4.01 7.07
CA SER A 15 -12.65 -3.66 6.22
C SER A 15 -12.15 -3.40 4.80
N PRO A 16 -12.79 -3.98 3.76
CA PRO A 16 -12.44 -3.66 2.39
C PRO A 16 -12.94 -2.25 2.02
N ILE A 17 -12.25 -1.61 1.09
CA ILE A 17 -12.75 -0.45 0.36
C ILE A 17 -12.54 -0.69 -1.14
N THR A 18 -13.51 -0.29 -1.97
CA THR A 18 -13.43 -0.41 -3.44
C THR A 18 -12.91 0.88 -4.08
N LEU A 19 -12.49 0.80 -5.34
CA LEU A 19 -12.10 1.99 -6.11
C LEU A 19 -13.24 3.01 -6.23
N ASP A 20 -14.48 2.55 -6.42
CA ASP A 20 -15.65 3.43 -6.52
C ASP A 20 -15.90 4.18 -5.21
N GLN A 21 -15.75 3.51 -4.07
CA GLN A 21 -15.85 4.16 -2.75
C GLN A 21 -14.75 5.21 -2.55
N MET A 22 -13.54 4.98 -3.09
CA MET A 22 -12.46 5.96 -3.03
C MET A 22 -12.71 7.22 -3.87
N GLN A 23 -13.58 7.19 -4.88
CA GLN A 23 -13.92 8.38 -5.65
C GLN A 23 -14.62 9.45 -4.79
N SER A 24 -15.37 9.03 -3.76
CA SER A 24 -16.07 9.94 -2.83
C SER A 24 -15.12 10.83 -2.00
N VAL A 25 -13.83 10.50 -1.95
CA VAL A 25 -12.78 11.24 -1.22
C VAL A 25 -11.73 11.83 -2.16
N ALA A 26 -12.08 12.08 -3.42
CA ALA A 26 -11.20 12.73 -4.39
C ALA A 26 -10.91 14.20 -3.99
N LEU A 27 -9.81 14.75 -4.54
CA LEU A 27 -9.43 16.18 -4.44
C LEU A 27 -9.07 16.70 -3.04
N LEU A 28 -8.73 15.81 -2.11
CA LEU A 28 -8.20 16.22 -0.81
C LEU A 28 -6.83 16.91 -0.94
N LYS A 29 -6.56 17.92 -0.09
CA LYS A 29 -5.19 18.39 0.16
C LYS A 29 -4.44 17.31 0.94
N ARG A 30 -3.45 16.69 0.33
CA ARG A 30 -2.71 15.56 0.91
C ARG A 30 -1.30 15.99 1.31
N VAL A 31 -0.84 15.44 2.42
CA VAL A 31 0.56 15.46 2.85
C VAL A 31 1.04 14.01 2.84
N GLU A 32 2.22 13.77 2.26
CA GLU A 32 2.85 12.45 2.25
C GLU A 32 4.10 12.47 3.13
N VAL A 33 4.22 11.48 4.02
CA VAL A 33 5.41 11.25 4.84
C VAL A 33 5.86 9.80 4.64
N LYS A 34 7.14 9.60 4.31
CA LYS A 34 7.72 8.28 4.03
C LYS A 34 8.62 7.84 5.19
N TYR A 35 8.47 6.58 5.62
CA TYR A 35 9.27 5.97 6.68
C TYR A 35 9.98 4.71 6.17
N VAL A 36 11.23 4.51 6.58
CA VAL A 36 11.93 3.24 6.42
C VAL A 36 11.82 2.46 7.73
N LEU A 37 11.31 1.24 7.65
CA LEU A 37 10.96 0.44 8.83
C LEU A 37 11.61 -0.94 8.76
N PRO A 38 12.11 -1.48 9.89
CA PRO A 38 12.51 -2.87 9.95
C PRO A 38 11.32 -3.77 9.68
N ARG A 39 11.48 -4.74 8.78
CA ARG A 39 10.39 -5.65 8.39
C ARG A 39 9.68 -6.32 9.58
N ARG A 40 10.40 -6.62 10.66
CA ARG A 40 9.85 -7.27 11.87
C ARG A 40 8.74 -6.47 12.56
N VAL A 41 8.64 -5.15 12.35
CA VAL A 41 7.61 -4.31 12.97
C VAL A 41 6.33 -4.22 12.12
N LEU A 42 6.34 -4.73 10.89
CA LEU A 42 5.19 -4.62 9.99
C LEU A 42 3.91 -5.25 10.59
N PRO A 43 3.94 -6.45 11.22
CA PRO A 43 2.72 -7.03 11.79
C PRO A 43 2.11 -6.17 12.90
N SER A 44 2.93 -5.60 13.79
CA SER A 44 2.42 -4.76 14.89
C SER A 44 1.82 -3.45 14.39
N ILE A 45 2.41 -2.86 13.34
CA ILE A 45 1.86 -1.67 12.68
C ILE A 45 0.50 -1.99 12.04
N LEU A 46 0.40 -3.10 11.30
CA LEU A 46 -0.87 -3.49 10.69
C LEU A 46 -1.96 -3.73 11.76
N ALA A 47 -1.64 -4.49 12.81
CA ALA A 47 -2.58 -4.73 13.90
C ALA A 47 -3.10 -3.43 14.55
N ALA A 48 -2.24 -2.43 14.73
CA ALA A 48 -2.61 -1.13 15.29
C ALA A 48 -3.53 -0.31 14.36
N LEU A 49 -3.32 -0.36 13.04
CA LEU A 49 -4.10 0.40 12.05
C LEU A 49 -5.47 -0.22 11.73
N ARG A 50 -5.68 -1.49 12.05
CA ARG A 50 -6.86 -2.29 11.64
C ARG A 50 -8.20 -1.66 11.97
N ARG A 51 -8.32 -0.93 13.08
CA ARG A 51 -9.59 -0.34 13.53
C ARG A 51 -9.93 0.98 12.84
N GLU A 52 -8.93 1.68 12.32
CA GLU A 52 -9.07 3.06 11.83
C GLU A 52 -9.00 3.14 10.30
N TYR A 53 -8.42 2.13 9.65
CA TYR A 53 -8.19 2.11 8.20
C TYR A 53 -8.89 0.94 7.52
N ALA A 54 -9.25 1.15 6.25
CA ALA A 54 -9.70 0.11 5.33
C ALA A 54 -8.55 -0.28 4.38
N VAL A 55 -8.63 -1.49 3.81
CA VAL A 55 -7.68 -1.97 2.79
C VAL A 55 -8.36 -2.00 1.44
N LEU A 56 -7.72 -1.41 0.44
CA LEU A 56 -8.20 -1.45 -0.94
C LEU A 56 -8.23 -2.90 -1.44
N GLU A 57 -9.39 -3.30 -1.97
CA GLU A 57 -9.58 -4.59 -2.61
C GLU A 57 -9.98 -4.37 -4.08
N VAL A 58 -9.19 -4.94 -4.99
CA VAL A 58 -9.43 -4.85 -6.45
C VAL A 58 -9.51 -6.28 -6.99
N ALA A 59 -10.62 -6.62 -7.64
CA ALA A 59 -10.86 -7.96 -8.16
C ALA A 59 -10.63 -9.08 -7.11
N GLY A 60 -11.05 -8.83 -5.87
CA GLY A 60 -10.87 -9.76 -4.74
C GLY A 60 -9.43 -9.88 -4.23
N GLN A 61 -8.50 -9.04 -4.70
CA GLN A 61 -7.10 -9.04 -4.31
C GLN A 61 -6.74 -7.80 -3.48
N ARG A 62 -6.16 -8.05 -2.30
CA ARG A 62 -5.58 -7.02 -1.40
C ARG A 62 -4.06 -6.92 -1.50
N LEU A 63 -3.42 -7.87 -2.17
CA LEU A 63 -1.99 -7.87 -2.46
C LEU A 63 -1.78 -7.90 -3.96
N ASN A 64 -1.40 -6.76 -4.50
CA ASN A 64 -1.13 -6.57 -5.91
C ASN A 64 0.38 -6.51 -6.16
N ARG A 65 0.85 -7.18 -7.20
CA ARG A 65 2.23 -7.02 -7.65
C ARG A 65 2.33 -5.71 -8.40
N TYR A 66 3.15 -4.80 -7.86
CA TYR A 66 3.42 -3.52 -8.49
C TYR A 66 4.82 -3.54 -9.09
N ARG A 67 4.92 -3.14 -10.36
CA ARG A 67 6.19 -2.96 -11.08
C ARG A 67 6.17 -1.58 -11.69
N THR A 68 7.11 -0.73 -11.28
CA THR A 68 7.37 0.54 -11.95
C THR A 68 8.53 0.37 -12.91
N LEU A 69 8.34 0.77 -14.17
CA LEU A 69 9.42 0.96 -15.13
C LEU A 69 9.68 2.47 -15.21
N TYR A 70 10.85 2.89 -14.75
CA TYR A 70 11.30 4.27 -14.89
C TYR A 70 12.04 4.41 -16.21
N PHE A 71 11.58 5.32 -17.05
CA PHE A 71 12.28 5.71 -18.27
C PHE A 71 13.22 6.86 -17.96
N ASP A 72 14.34 6.88 -18.66
CA ASP A 72 15.32 7.96 -18.62
C ASP A 72 15.93 8.13 -20.02
N THR A 73 16.73 9.16 -20.20
CA THR A 73 17.57 9.34 -21.39
C THR A 73 18.92 8.67 -21.20
N ASP A 74 19.65 8.42 -22.29
CA ASP A 74 21.00 7.81 -22.24
C ASP A 74 22.00 8.62 -21.39
N ASP A 75 21.75 9.93 -21.23
CA ASP A 75 22.54 10.84 -20.40
C ASP A 75 22.00 11.04 -18.97
N PHE A 76 20.97 10.29 -18.55
CA PHE A 76 20.36 10.32 -17.21
C PHE A 76 19.74 11.66 -16.80
N ALA A 77 19.01 12.33 -17.72
CA ALA A 77 18.46 13.65 -17.47
C ALA A 77 17.40 13.71 -16.35
N MET A 78 16.73 12.60 -16.03
CA MET A 78 15.67 12.56 -15.01
C MET A 78 16.15 12.08 -13.64
N TYR A 79 17.30 11.40 -13.58
CA TYR A 79 17.89 10.91 -12.33
C TYR A 79 18.73 11.96 -11.59
N ARG A 80 19.51 12.74 -12.35
CA ARG A 80 20.53 13.65 -11.83
C ARG A 80 19.96 14.79 -10.99
#